data_AF-A0A1F9IRM2-F1
#
_entry.id   AF-A0A1F9IRM2-F1
#
_cell.length_a   1.000
_cell.length_b   1.000
_cell.length_c   1.000
_cell.angle_alpha   90.00
_cell.angle_beta   90.00
_cell.angle_gamma   90.00
#
_symmetry.space_group_name_H-M   'P 1'
#
loop_
_entity.id
_entity.type
_entity.pdbx_description
1 polymer ?
#
loop_
_entity_poly.entity_id
_entity_poly.type
_entity_poly.pdbx_seq_one_letter_code
_entity_poly.pdbx_strand_id
1 'polypeptide(L)'
;MKLPGSDVGSFMADISADVIRVDDGAVLASAKGHGVARNISAASGGADASARAASDLAAKLVDQIIAKWTRSNIVTIKVAGLTSYSATADLKNLLKKQVRGVENIYQRRFDDGVAVFELDVKVSAQQIADDIARLPNGRIKILSTSPNTIDAVMQP
;
A
#
# COMPACT_ATOMS: atom_id res chain seq x y z
N MET A 1 29.56 19.11 24.07
CA MET A 1 30.16 20.42 24.45
C MET A 1 29.61 20.81 25.82
N LYS A 2 30.46 20.95 26.85
CA LYS A 2 30.04 21.42 28.18
C LYS A 2 29.93 22.95 28.16
N LEU A 3 28.86 23.51 28.72
CA LEU A 3 28.71 24.96 28.89
C LEU A 3 29.48 25.41 30.15
N PRO A 4 30.24 26.52 30.11
CA PRO A 4 30.97 26.97 31.30
C PRO A 4 29.98 27.42 32.38
N GLY A 5 30.02 26.78 33.56
CA GLY A 5 29.22 27.17 34.73
C GLY A 5 27.97 26.32 35.04
N SER A 6 27.70 25.27 34.26
CA SER A 6 26.67 24.27 34.60
C SER A 6 27.15 22.86 34.26
N ASP A 7 26.95 21.90 35.16
CA ASP A 7 27.30 20.48 34.91
C ASP A 7 26.42 19.81 33.85
N VAL A 8 25.54 20.57 33.19
CA VAL A 8 24.63 20.10 32.15
C VAL A 8 25.40 19.86 30.85
N GLY A 9 25.54 18.59 30.46
CA GLY A 9 26.00 18.16 29.15
C GLY A 9 24.87 18.14 28.12
N SER A 10 25.20 18.42 26.85
CA SER A 10 24.32 18.16 25.72
C SER A 10 24.68 16.81 25.09
N PHE A 11 23.67 15.98 24.86
CA PHE A 11 23.78 14.64 24.29
C PHE A 11 22.92 14.58 23.03
N MET A 12 23.44 13.89 22.02
CA MET A 12 22.82 13.77 20.71
C MET A 12 22.82 12.29 20.31
N ALA A 13 21.74 11.85 19.69
CA ALA A 13 21.59 10.52 19.14
C ALA A 13 20.96 10.59 17.75
N ASP A 14 21.49 9.77 16.85
CA ASP A 14 21.00 9.58 15.49
C ASP A 14 20.73 8.08 15.30
N ILE A 15 19.55 7.72 14.83
CA ILE A 15 19.18 6.32 14.58
C ILE A 15 18.55 6.22 13.19
N SER A 16 18.98 5.25 12.40
CA SER A 16 18.38 4.95 11.09
C SER A 16 17.79 3.54 11.12
N ALA A 17 16.65 3.34 10.46
CA ALA A 17 16.06 2.03 10.30
C ALA A 17 15.29 1.91 8.98
N ASP A 18 15.29 0.68 8.47
CA ASP A 18 14.57 0.25 7.29
C ASP A 18 13.51 -0.78 7.69
N VAL A 19 12.31 -0.67 7.10
CA VAL A 19 11.20 -1.60 7.29
C VAL A 19 11.08 -2.44 6.02
N ILE A 20 11.21 -3.75 6.16
CA ILE A 20 11.22 -4.69 5.05
C ILE A 20 10.04 -5.65 5.18
N ARG A 21 9.29 -5.85 4.10
CA ARG A 21 8.24 -6.88 4.04
C ARG A 21 8.88 -8.26 3.92
N VAL A 22 8.50 -9.17 4.81
CA VAL A 22 9.10 -10.51 4.91
C VAL A 22 8.80 -11.37 3.67
N ASP A 23 7.65 -11.16 3.02
CA ASP A 23 7.20 -12.03 1.94
C ASP A 23 8.00 -11.87 0.64
N ASP A 24 8.47 -10.65 0.33
CA ASP A 24 9.11 -10.32 -0.95
C ASP A 24 10.37 -9.46 -0.83
N GLY A 25 10.79 -9.11 0.38
CA GLY A 25 11.97 -8.29 0.61
C GLY A 25 11.80 -6.82 0.22
N ALA A 26 10.59 -6.34 -0.05
CA ALA A 26 10.36 -4.95 -0.43
C ALA A 26 10.56 -4.00 0.76
N VAL A 27 11.31 -2.92 0.54
CA VAL A 27 11.48 -1.85 1.54
C VAL A 27 10.20 -1.00 1.60
N LEU A 28 9.47 -1.14 2.71
CA LEU A 28 8.23 -0.43 2.97
C LEU A 28 8.50 1.01 3.42
N ALA A 29 9.47 1.24 4.29
CA ALA A 29 9.82 2.56 4.77
C ALA A 29 11.30 2.62 5.14
N SER A 30 11.90 3.79 5.04
CA SER A 30 13.27 4.07 5.47
C SER A 30 13.29 5.46 6.08
N ALA A 31 13.84 5.58 7.28
CA ALA A 31 13.91 6.87 7.97
C ALA A 31 15.11 6.97 8.90
N LYS A 32 15.45 8.22 9.23
CA LYS A 32 16.41 8.60 10.26
C LYS A 32 15.70 9.46 11.32
N GLY A 33 15.85 9.08 12.58
CA GLY A 33 15.42 9.83 13.74
C GLY A 33 16.58 10.56 14.40
N HIS A 34 16.31 11.76 14.88
CA HIS A 34 17.28 12.60 15.60
C HIS A 34 16.75 12.98 16.98
N GLY A 35 17.63 12.91 17.98
CA GLY A 35 17.27 13.24 19.36
C GLY A 35 18.37 14.02 20.06
N VAL A 36 17.98 15.10 20.73
CA VAL A 36 18.86 15.89 21.58
C VAL A 36 18.28 15.98 22.99
N ALA A 37 19.13 15.74 23.98
CA ALA A 37 18.81 15.90 25.38
C ALA A 37 19.91 16.68 26.11
N ARG A 38 19.51 17.40 27.15
CA ARG A 38 20.43 18.10 28.05
C ARG A 38 20.26 17.50 29.43
N ASN A 39 21.35 16.99 29.99
CA ASN A 39 21.31 16.31 31.28
C ASN A 39 22.64 16.52 32.01
N ILE A 40 22.60 16.46 33.33
CA ILE A 40 23.81 16.51 34.18
C ILE A 40 24.54 15.16 34.11
N SER A 41 23.76 14.07 34.09
CA SER A 41 24.28 12.71 33.97
C SER A 41 24.46 12.33 32.50
N ALA A 42 25.64 11.81 32.17
CA ALA A 42 25.91 11.30 30.82
C ALA A 42 25.08 10.07 30.46
N ALA A 43 24.83 9.19 31.43
CA ALA A 43 24.00 8.00 31.22
C ALA A 43 22.54 8.40 30.94
N SER A 44 21.98 9.30 31.74
CA SER A 44 20.60 9.77 31.58
C SER A 44 20.45 10.60 30.30
N GLY A 45 21.39 11.50 30.00
CA GLY A 45 21.35 12.32 28.80
C GLY A 45 21.48 11.51 27.50
N GLY A 46 22.31 10.47 27.50
CA GLY A 46 22.38 9.52 26.38
C GLY A 46 21.07 8.77 26.18
N ALA A 47 20.51 8.21 27.25
CA ALA A 47 19.23 7.49 27.20
C ALA A 47 18.08 8.39 26.72
N ASP A 48 18.00 9.63 27.22
CA ASP A 48 16.99 10.61 26.82
C ASP A 48 17.13 11.01 25.35
N ALA A 49 18.36 11.21 24.86
CA ALA A 49 18.61 11.53 23.47
C ALA A 49 18.23 10.37 22.55
N SER A 50 18.59 9.13 22.91
CA SER A 50 18.21 7.92 22.16
C SER A 50 16.70 7.69 22.15
N ALA A 51 16.01 7.90 23.28
CA ALA A 51 14.56 7.77 23.35
C ALA A 51 13.84 8.78 22.43
N ARG A 52 14.34 10.03 22.38
CA ARG A 52 13.82 11.06 21.47
C ARG A 52 14.08 10.71 20.00
N ALA A 53 15.29 10.25 19.68
CA ALA A 53 15.64 9.81 18.33
C ALA A 53 14.76 8.62 17.88
N ALA A 54 14.51 7.67 18.77
CA ALA A 54 13.64 6.52 18.50
C ALA A 54 12.17 6.95 18.29
N SER A 55 11.66 7.89 19.09
CA SER A 55 10.30 8.41 18.93
C SER A 55 10.12 9.15 17.60
N ASP A 56 11.09 9.99 17.21
CA ASP A 56 11.08 10.69 15.93
C ASP A 56 11.17 9.72 14.74
N LEU A 57 12.03 8.69 14.86
CA LEU A 57 12.13 7.62 13.86
C LEU A 57 10.80 6.86 13.71
N ALA A 58 10.19 6.46 14.83
CA ALA A 58 8.94 5.69 14.83
C ALA A 58 7.79 6.46 14.17
N ALA A 59 7.62 7.75 14.49
CA ALA A 59 6.60 8.59 13.87
C ALA A 59 6.76 8.63 12.34
N LYS A 60 7.98 8.88 11.85
CA LYS A 60 8.28 8.93 10.41
C LYS A 60 8.03 7.59 9.71
N LEU A 61 8.39 6.47 10.34
CA LEU A 61 8.15 5.15 9.77
C LEU A 61 6.66 4.83 9.72
N VAL A 62 5.90 5.13 10.78
CA VAL A 62 4.44 4.94 10.81
C VAL A 62 3.77 5.76 9.72
N ASP A 63 4.12 7.02 9.54
CA ASP A 63 3.56 7.87 8.49
C ASP A 63 3.83 7.31 7.09
N GLN A 64 5.06 6.84 6.82
CA GLN A 64 5.41 6.23 5.53
C GLN A 64 4.68 4.90 5.29
N ILE A 65 4.54 4.06 6.33
CA ILE A 65 3.80 2.78 6.24
C ILE A 65 2.32 3.05 5.96
N ILE A 66 1.70 3.95 6.74
CA ILE A 66 0.28 4.32 6.56
C ILE A 66 0.06 4.90 5.17
N ALA A 67 0.94 5.79 4.70
CA ALA A 67 0.83 6.40 3.37
C ALA A 67 0.95 5.36 2.23
N LYS A 68 1.70 4.27 2.43
CA LYS A 68 1.73 3.15 1.47
C LYS A 68 0.48 2.29 1.56
N TRP A 69 -0.03 2.01 2.75
CA TRP A 69 -1.26 1.24 2.93
C TRP A 69 -2.53 1.97 2.48
N THR A 70 -2.56 3.30 2.52
CA THR A 70 -3.71 4.09 2.02
C THR A 70 -3.74 4.26 0.50
N ARG A 71 -2.68 3.88 -0.24
CA ARG A 71 -2.60 4.06 -1.70
C ARG A 71 -3.01 2.85 -2.54
N SER A 72 -3.06 1.66 -1.95
CA SER A 72 -3.47 0.43 -2.63
C SER A 72 -4.84 0.03 -2.10
N ASN A 73 -5.90 0.36 -2.83
CA ASN A 73 -7.21 -0.23 -2.58
C ASN A 73 -7.27 -1.52 -3.38
N ILE A 74 -7.45 -2.65 -2.69
CA ILE A 74 -7.72 -3.91 -3.36
C ILE A 74 -9.20 -3.95 -3.69
N VAL A 75 -9.51 -3.95 -4.99
CA VAL A 75 -10.86 -4.17 -5.49
C VAL A 75 -10.95 -5.59 -6.04
N THR A 76 -11.89 -6.37 -5.53
CA THR A 76 -12.19 -7.70 -6.05
C THR A 76 -13.20 -7.57 -7.19
N ILE A 77 -12.88 -8.14 -8.36
CA ILE A 77 -13.86 -8.30 -9.44
C ILE A 77 -14.15 -9.78 -9.66
N LYS A 78 -15.44 -10.12 -9.67
CA LYS A 78 -15.93 -11.46 -10.02
C LYS A 78 -16.58 -11.38 -11.39
N VAL A 79 -16.07 -12.16 -12.35
CA VAL A 79 -16.57 -12.16 -13.72
C VAL A 79 -17.06 -13.55 -14.09
N ALA A 80 -18.37 -13.69 -14.28
CA ALA A 80 -19.00 -14.92 -14.76
C ALA A 80 -19.12 -14.93 -16.29
N GLY A 81 -19.40 -16.11 -16.88
CA GLY A 81 -19.66 -16.25 -18.32
C GLY A 81 -18.41 -16.38 -19.18
N LEU A 82 -17.26 -16.73 -18.58
CA LEU A 82 -16.02 -16.99 -19.30
C LEU A 82 -16.04 -18.41 -19.88
N THR A 83 -15.96 -18.52 -21.20
CA THR A 83 -16.06 -19.80 -21.92
C THR A 83 -14.77 -20.62 -21.90
N SER A 84 -13.64 -20.00 -21.61
CA SER A 84 -12.33 -20.66 -21.57
C SER A 84 -11.33 -19.90 -20.68
N TYR A 85 -10.24 -20.57 -20.31
CA TYR A 85 -9.13 -19.92 -19.62
C TYR A 85 -8.45 -18.83 -20.48
N SER A 86 -8.43 -19.00 -21.80
CA SER A 86 -7.88 -17.96 -22.69
C SER A 86 -8.69 -16.67 -22.62
N ALA A 87 -10.03 -16.76 -22.50
CA ALA A 87 -10.89 -15.60 -22.29
C ALA A 87 -10.57 -14.88 -20.97
N THR A 88 -10.16 -15.62 -19.93
CA THR A 88 -9.70 -15.06 -18.65
C THR A 88 -8.41 -14.26 -18.81
N ALA A 89 -7.44 -14.79 -19.58
CA ALA A 89 -6.19 -14.10 -19.85
C ALA A 89 -6.41 -12.83 -20.70
N ASP A 90 -7.29 -12.89 -21.70
CA ASP A 90 -7.67 -11.75 -22.53
C ASP A 90 -8.36 -10.66 -21.70
N LEU A 91 -9.28 -11.06 -20.83
CA LEU A 91 -9.94 -10.16 -19.88
C LEU A 91 -8.92 -9.47 -18.96
N LYS A 92 -7.98 -10.22 -18.39
CA LYS A 92 -6.91 -9.65 -17.56
C LYS A 92 -6.10 -8.60 -18.33
N ASN A 93 -5.72 -8.89 -19.58
CA ASN A 93 -4.99 -7.96 -20.43
C ASN A 93 -5.80 -6.71 -20.77
N LEU A 94 -7.10 -6.88 -21.01
CA LEU A 94 -8.03 -5.81 -21.32
C LEU A 94 -8.21 -4.87 -20.13
N LEU A 95 -8.46 -5.41 -18.93
CA LEU A 95 -8.54 -4.64 -17.69
C LEU A 95 -7.25 -3.84 -17.44
N LYS A 96 -6.08 -4.47 -17.61
CA LYS A 96 -4.79 -3.80 -17.41
C LYS A 96 -4.54 -2.66 -18.40
N LYS A 97 -5.02 -2.79 -19.64
CA LYS A 97 -4.76 -1.81 -20.72
C LYS A 97 -5.77 -0.67 -20.76
N GLN A 98 -7.03 -0.95 -20.45
CA GLN A 98 -8.13 -0.02 -20.74
C GLN A 98 -8.79 0.59 -19.50
N VAL A 99 -8.65 -0.03 -18.32
CA VAL A 99 -9.20 0.51 -17.09
C VAL A 99 -8.15 1.39 -16.42
N ARG A 100 -8.50 2.64 -16.12
CA ARG A 100 -7.54 3.60 -15.55
C ARG A 100 -7.40 3.36 -14.06
N GLY A 101 -6.18 3.61 -13.56
CA GLY A 101 -5.90 3.49 -12.13
C GLY A 101 -5.67 2.07 -11.63
N VAL A 102 -5.67 1.07 -12.51
CA VAL A 102 -5.22 -0.30 -12.21
C VAL A 102 -3.70 -0.38 -12.30
N GLU A 103 -3.04 -0.74 -11.20
CA GLU A 103 -1.58 -0.94 -11.15
C GLU A 103 -1.21 -2.40 -11.39
N ASN A 104 -1.84 -3.29 -10.62
CA ASN A 104 -1.60 -4.73 -10.65
C ASN A 104 -2.93 -5.50 -10.71
N ILE A 105 -2.90 -6.68 -11.33
CA ILE A 105 -4.04 -7.60 -11.38
C ILE A 105 -3.58 -9.00 -11.01
N TYR A 106 -4.18 -9.54 -9.96
CA TYR A 106 -3.94 -10.88 -9.45
C TYR A 106 -5.17 -11.75 -9.74
N GLN A 107 -4.98 -12.87 -10.45
CA GLN A 107 -6.04 -13.85 -10.64
C GLN A 107 -6.02 -14.82 -9.46
N ARG A 108 -7.05 -14.78 -8.60
CA ARG A 108 -7.12 -15.63 -7.41
C ARG A 108 -7.72 -17.00 -7.71
N ARG A 109 -8.70 -17.04 -8.61
CA ARG A 109 -9.47 -18.24 -8.93
C ARG A 109 -10.02 -18.16 -10.35
N PHE A 110 -10.09 -19.32 -10.98
CA PHE A 110 -10.93 -19.56 -12.15
C PHE A 110 -11.54 -20.96 -12.00
N ASP A 111 -12.85 -21.01 -11.84
CA ASP A 111 -13.64 -22.24 -11.72
C ASP A 111 -15.02 -22.05 -12.33
N ASP A 112 -15.55 -23.09 -12.98
CA ASP A 112 -16.92 -23.11 -13.52
C ASP A 112 -17.33 -21.88 -14.37
N GLY A 113 -16.40 -21.37 -15.19
CA GLY A 113 -16.62 -20.19 -16.03
C GLY A 113 -16.71 -18.86 -15.26
N VAL A 114 -16.29 -18.85 -13.99
CA VAL A 114 -16.17 -17.67 -13.14
C VAL A 114 -14.70 -17.40 -12.83
N ALA A 115 -14.24 -16.18 -13.08
CA ALA A 115 -12.92 -15.71 -12.66
C ALA A 115 -13.04 -14.70 -11.53
N VAL A 116 -12.15 -14.81 -10.55
CA VAL A 116 -12.00 -13.84 -9.46
C VAL A 116 -10.63 -13.18 -9.59
N PHE A 117 -10.65 -11.86 -9.75
CA PHE A 117 -9.43 -11.05 -9.77
C PHE A 117 -9.42 -10.06 -8.63
N GLU A 118 -8.22 -9.77 -8.13
CA GLU A 118 -7.94 -8.62 -7.29
C GLU A 118 -7.17 -7.59 -8.09
N LEU A 119 -7.72 -6.39 -8.16
CA LEU A 119 -7.09 -5.24 -8.76
C LEU A 119 -6.50 -4.39 -7.64
N ASP A 120 -5.22 -4.11 -7.77
CA ASP A 120 -4.55 -3.07 -7.00
C ASP A 120 -4.83 -1.74 -7.69
N VAL A 121 -5.64 -0.88 -7.07
CA VAL A 121 -6.15 0.33 -7.70
C VAL A 121 -5.90 1.59 -6.87
N LYS A 122 -5.69 2.70 -7.60
CA LYS A 122 -5.56 4.06 -7.04
C LYS A 122 -6.90 4.79 -6.90
N VAL A 123 -7.98 4.20 -7.40
CA VAL A 123 -9.32 4.81 -7.49
C VAL A 123 -10.35 3.90 -6.82
N SER A 124 -11.57 4.39 -6.59
CA SER A 124 -12.63 3.61 -5.96
C SER A 124 -13.14 2.48 -6.87
N ALA A 125 -13.74 1.43 -6.28
CA ALA A 125 -14.39 0.35 -7.03
C ALA A 125 -15.47 0.88 -8.00
N GLN A 126 -16.17 1.95 -7.62
CA GLN A 126 -17.20 2.56 -8.47
C GLN A 126 -16.60 3.22 -9.71
N GLN A 127 -15.48 3.93 -9.57
CA GLN A 127 -14.77 4.50 -10.73
C GLN A 127 -14.26 3.40 -11.67
N ILE A 128 -13.77 2.29 -11.13
CA ILE A 128 -13.38 1.10 -11.91
C ILE A 128 -14.58 0.51 -12.65
N ALA A 129 -15.72 0.36 -11.97
CA ALA A 129 -16.95 -0.15 -12.59
C ALA A 129 -17.43 0.75 -13.73
N ASP A 130 -17.39 2.07 -13.54
CA ASP A 130 -17.74 3.06 -14.57
C ASP A 130 -16.80 2.99 -15.79
N ASP A 131 -15.50 2.85 -15.55
CA ASP A 131 -14.51 2.68 -16.61
C ASP A 131 -14.75 1.37 -17.38
N ILE A 132 -15.06 0.27 -16.68
CA ILE A 132 -15.39 -1.02 -17.30
C ILE A 132 -16.66 -0.90 -18.15
N ALA A 133 -17.69 -0.23 -17.65
CA ALA A 133 -18.94 -0.02 -18.38
C ALA A 133 -18.76 0.81 -19.67
N ARG A 134 -17.70 1.62 -19.75
CA ARG A 134 -17.35 2.45 -20.92
C ARG A 134 -16.43 1.75 -21.92
N LEU A 135 -16.00 0.52 -21.64
CA LEU A 135 -15.09 -0.19 -22.54
C LEU A 135 -15.73 -0.41 -23.91
N PRO A 136 -15.04 -0.04 -25.01
CA PRO A 136 -15.54 -0.30 -26.34
C PRO A 136 -15.71 -1.81 -26.49
N ASN A 137 -16.88 -2.21 -27.01
CA ASN A 137 -17.34 -3.59 -27.28
C ASN A 137 -18.30 -4.22 -26.26
N GLY A 138 -18.62 -3.59 -25.12
CA GLY A 138 -19.73 -4.02 -24.25
C GLY A 138 -19.63 -5.46 -23.71
N ARG A 139 -18.47 -6.11 -23.82
CA ARG A 139 -18.30 -7.54 -23.51
C ARG A 139 -18.43 -7.85 -22.03
N ILE A 140 -18.45 -6.84 -21.17
CA ILE A 140 -18.52 -6.96 -19.72
C ILE A 140 -19.69 -6.11 -19.24
N LYS A 141 -20.69 -6.75 -18.65
CA LYS A 141 -21.82 -6.07 -18.01
C LYS A 141 -21.61 -6.08 -16.50
N ILE A 142 -21.63 -4.90 -15.89
CA ILE A 142 -21.64 -4.75 -14.43
C ILE A 142 -23.02 -5.15 -13.90
N LEU A 143 -23.05 -6.04 -12.91
CA LEU A 143 -24.26 -6.50 -12.22
C LEU A 143 -24.44 -5.78 -10.89
N SER A 144 -23.35 -5.64 -10.12
CA SER A 144 -23.36 -5.03 -8.80
C SER A 144 -22.04 -4.33 -8.52
N THR A 145 -22.07 -3.34 -7.62
CA THR A 145 -20.87 -2.67 -7.12
C THR A 145 -21.05 -2.38 -5.64
N SER A 146 -20.01 -2.71 -4.87
CA SER A 146 -19.85 -2.38 -3.46
C SER A 146 -18.51 -1.67 -3.28
N PRO A 147 -18.17 -1.15 -2.08
CA PRO A 147 -16.95 -0.38 -1.88
C PRO A 147 -15.66 -1.08 -2.32
N ASN A 148 -15.62 -2.42 -2.28
CA ASN A 148 -14.43 -3.21 -2.61
C ASN A 148 -14.70 -4.38 -3.57
N THR A 149 -15.95 -4.59 -4.00
CA THR A 149 -16.31 -5.74 -4.84
C THR A 149 -17.16 -5.29 -6.02
N ILE A 150 -16.82 -5.80 -7.21
CA ILE A 150 -17.56 -5.61 -8.46
C ILE A 150 -17.98 -6.98 -8.96
N ASP A 151 -19.29 -7.18 -9.16
CA ASP A 151 -19.80 -8.38 -9.84
C ASP A 151 -20.12 -8.02 -11.28
N ALA A 152 -19.62 -8.83 -12.21
CA ALA A 152 -19.82 -8.63 -13.63
C ALA A 152 -20.05 -9.96 -14.35
N VAL A 153 -20.62 -9.88 -15.55
CA VAL A 153 -20.82 -11.02 -16.43
C VAL A 153 -20.32 -10.68 -17.82
N MET A 154 -19.64 -11.63 -18.45
CA MET A 154 -19.30 -11.54 -19.87
C MET A 154 -20.56 -11.69 -20.72
N GLN A 155 -20.72 -10.78 -21.67
CA GLN A 155 -21.76 -10.88 -22.69
C GLN A 155 -21.19 -11.67 -23.89
N PRO A 156 -22.01 -12.54 -24.50
CA PRO A 156 -21.63 -13.29 -25.69
C PRO A 156 -21.33 -12.37 -26.89
#